data_AF-A0A5C6CPY4-F1
#
_entry.id   AF-A0A5C6CPY4-F1
#
_cell.length_a   1.000
_cell.length_b   1.000
_cell.length_c   1.000
_cell.angle_alpha   90.00
_cell.angle_beta   90.00
_cell.angle_gamma   90.00
#
_symmetry.space_group_name_H-M   'P 1'
#
loop_
_entity.id
_entity.type
_entity.pdbx_description
1 polymer ?
#
loop_
_entity_poly.entity_id
_entity_poly.type
_entity_poly.pdbx_seq_one_letter_code
_entity_poly.pdbx_strand_id
1 'polypeptide(L)'
;MAKRLAMKVETFQAKYVRKIGIRRSLVEFSNGDCVFFDNESRKCNVYEQRPRQCRTWPFWNSNLKSPETWAETCESCPGSGKGKLYQLEQIQEQADVFNV
;
A
#
# COMPACT_ATOMS: atom_id res chain seq x y z
N MET A 1 10.87 2.92 -7.11
CA MET A 1 11.60 1.95 -6.25
C MET A 1 12.99 1.62 -6.79
N ALA A 2 13.16 1.18 -8.05
CA ALA A 2 14.47 0.83 -8.62
C ALA A 2 15.59 1.86 -8.37
N LYS A 3 15.30 3.16 -8.57
CA LYS A 3 16.24 4.27 -8.28
C LYS A 3 16.74 4.28 -6.82
N ARG A 4 15.86 4.03 -5.83
CA ARG A 4 16.22 4.00 -4.40
C ARG A 4 17.19 2.88 -4.07
N LEU A 5 17.11 1.77 -4.82
CA LEU A 5 17.96 0.59 -4.69
C LEU A 5 19.16 0.63 -5.66
N ALA A 6 19.42 1.78 -6.29
CA ALA A 6 20.52 1.99 -7.24
C ALA A 6 20.61 0.89 -8.34
N MET A 7 19.46 0.46 -8.87
CA MET A 7 19.39 -0.59 -9.91
C MET A 7 18.55 -0.17 -11.11
N LYS A 8 18.79 -0.84 -12.25
CA LYS A 8 17.96 -0.71 -13.46
C LYS A 8 16.55 -1.22 -13.21
N VAL A 9 15.57 -0.64 -13.92
CA VAL A 9 14.16 -1.00 -13.80
C VAL A 9 13.92 -2.47 -14.18
N GLU A 10 14.60 -2.97 -15.22
CA GLU A 10 14.47 -4.37 -15.66
C GLU A 10 14.93 -5.34 -14.58
N THR A 11 16.08 -5.06 -13.96
CA THR A 11 16.61 -5.84 -12.83
C THR A 11 15.66 -5.81 -11.64
N PHE A 12 15.08 -4.65 -11.35
CA PHE A 12 14.08 -4.51 -10.28
C PHE A 12 12.84 -5.36 -10.57
N GLN A 13 12.32 -5.31 -11.80
CA GLN A 13 11.14 -6.08 -12.19
C GLN A 13 11.41 -7.59 -12.10
N ALA A 14 12.55 -8.06 -12.60
CA ALA A 14 12.91 -9.47 -12.54
C ALA A 14 13.05 -10.00 -11.11
N LYS A 15 13.54 -9.18 -10.16
CA LYS A 15 13.78 -9.60 -8.78
C LYS A 15 12.59 -9.43 -7.85
N TYR A 16 11.83 -8.34 -8.00
CA TYR A 16 10.87 -7.91 -6.98
C TYR A 16 9.42 -7.84 -7.46
N VAL A 17 9.15 -8.12 -8.74
CA VAL A 17 7.82 -7.96 -9.33
C VAL A 17 7.34 -9.27 -9.93
N ARG A 18 6.10 -9.64 -9.62
CA ARG A 18 5.36 -10.72 -10.29
C ARG A 18 4.21 -10.16 -11.11
N LYS A 19 3.86 -10.85 -12.20
CA LYS A 19 2.65 -10.55 -12.98
C LYS A 19 1.46 -11.32 -12.41
N ILE A 20 0.32 -10.65 -12.28
CA ILE A 20 -0.97 -11.23 -11.92
C ILE A 20 -1.95 -10.81 -13.02
N GLY A 21 -2.14 -11.67 -14.01
CA GLY A 21 -2.80 -11.30 -15.27
C GLY A 21 -2.10 -10.12 -15.95
N ILE A 22 -2.84 -9.04 -16.19
CA ILE A 22 -2.29 -7.79 -16.74
C ILE A 22 -1.61 -6.89 -15.70
N ARG A 23 -1.78 -7.18 -14.41
CA ARG A 23 -1.30 -6.34 -13.31
C ARG A 23 0.09 -6.78 -12.86
N ARG A 24 0.80 -5.86 -12.20
CA ARG A 24 2.09 -6.10 -11.55
C ARG A 24 1.90 -6.00 -10.05
N SER A 25 2.44 -6.96 -9.31
CA SER A 25 2.51 -6.94 -7.85
C SER A 25 3.94 -7.09 -7.40
N LEU A 26 4.26 -6.55 -6.23
CA LEU A 26 5.50 -6.94 -5.56
C LEU A 26 5.43 -8.41 -5.16
N VAL A 27 6.58 -9.07 -5.11
CA VAL A 27 6.68 -10.41 -4.52
C VAL A 27 6.56 -10.32 -3.01
N GLU A 28 6.09 -11.41 -2.41
CA GLU A 28 5.80 -11.52 -0.99
C GLU A 28 6.58 -12.69 -0.40
N PHE A 29 6.88 -12.62 0.90
CA PHE A 29 7.36 -13.76 1.66
C PHE A 29 6.23 -14.78 1.89
N SER A 30 6.56 -15.95 2.44
CA SER A 30 5.59 -17.02 2.70
C SER A 30 4.48 -16.62 3.67
N ASN A 31 4.72 -15.64 4.54
CA ASN A 31 3.74 -15.09 5.47
C ASN A 31 2.84 -14.00 4.84
N GLY A 32 3.01 -13.68 3.55
CA GLY A 32 2.26 -12.64 2.85
C GLY A 32 2.84 -11.23 3.00
N ASP A 33 3.91 -11.03 3.78
CA ASP A 33 4.52 -9.72 3.88
C ASP A 33 5.24 -9.36 2.57
N CYS A 34 5.09 -8.11 2.15
CA CYS A 34 5.80 -7.57 0.98
C CYS A 34 7.32 -7.72 1.15
N VAL A 35 8.05 -8.00 0.07
CA VAL A 35 9.52 -8.14 0.07
C VAL A 35 10.30 -6.93 0.62
N PHE A 36 9.68 -5.75 0.69
CA PHE A 36 10.28 -4.55 1.30
C PHE A 36 9.78 -4.25 2.72
N PHE A 37 8.98 -5.13 3.29
CA PHE A 37 8.55 -5.04 4.68
C PHE A 37 9.59 -5.72 5.57
N ASP A 38 10.14 -4.96 6.51
CA ASP A 38 11.12 -5.40 7.47
C ASP A 38 10.43 -6.10 8.64
N ASN A 39 10.62 -7.42 8.74
CA ASN A 39 9.90 -8.24 9.71
C ASN A 39 10.34 -7.99 11.17
N GLU A 40 11.59 -7.55 11.38
CA GLU A 40 12.13 -7.29 12.72
C GLU A 40 11.67 -5.93 13.25
N SER A 41 11.90 -4.85 12.49
CA SER A 41 11.52 -3.50 12.89
C SER A 41 10.05 -3.17 12.62
N ARG A 42 9.34 -4.04 11.89
CA ARG A 42 7.96 -3.85 11.41
C ARG A 42 7.77 -2.55 10.62
N LYS A 43 8.76 -2.16 9.80
CA LYS A 43 8.76 -0.94 8.97
C LYS A 43 8.99 -1.26 7.50
N CYS A 44 8.58 -0.33 6.62
CA CYS A 44 8.88 -0.47 5.19
C CYS A 44 10.26 0.10 4.87
N ASN A 45 11.14 -0.71 4.28
CA ASN A 45 12.49 -0.31 3.88
C ASN A 45 12.51 0.68 2.70
N VAL A 46 11.38 0.86 2.01
CA VAL A 46 11.19 1.80 0.89
C VAL A 46 10.01 2.76 1.14
N TYR A 47 9.82 3.21 2.38
CA TYR A 47 8.63 3.96 2.82
C TYR A 47 8.27 5.16 1.91
N GLU A 48 9.27 5.93 1.49
CA GLU A 48 9.10 7.09 0.59
C GLU A 48 8.74 6.71 -0.84
N GLN A 49 9.02 5.48 -1.26
CA GLN A 49 8.71 4.94 -2.58
C GLN A 49 7.56 3.93 -2.57
N ARG A 50 6.79 3.88 -1.48
CA ARG A 50 5.62 3.00 -1.34
C ARG A 50 4.73 3.07 -2.58
N PRO A 51 4.21 1.93 -3.04
CA PRO A 51 3.29 1.93 -4.16
C PRO A 51 2.02 2.66 -3.76
N ARG A 52 1.26 3.08 -4.76
CA ARG A 52 0.05 3.88 -4.57
C ARG A 52 -0.94 3.27 -3.58
N GLN A 53 -1.11 1.96 -3.62
CA GLN A 53 -1.98 1.21 -2.70
C GLN A 53 -1.55 1.44 -1.24
N CYS A 54 -0.26 1.25 -0.92
CA CYS A 54 0.23 1.45 0.45
C CYS A 54 0.27 2.91 0.91
N ARG A 55 0.25 3.89 -0.02
CA ARG A 55 0.22 5.32 0.33
C ARG A 55 -1.20 5.83 0.63
N THR A 56 -2.18 5.25 -0.05
CA THR A 56 -3.60 5.68 0.03
C THR A 56 -4.39 4.89 1.06
N TRP A 57 -3.82 3.84 1.66
CA TRP A 57 -4.44 3.15 2.78
C TRP A 57 -4.64 4.13 3.97
N PRO A 58 -5.80 4.15 4.65
CA PRO A 58 -6.94 3.23 4.50
C PRO A 58 -8.06 3.74 3.58
N PHE A 59 -7.88 4.85 2.86
CA PHE A 59 -8.91 5.53 2.06
C PHE A 59 -9.13 4.91 0.67
N TRP A 60 -9.04 3.58 0.57
CA TRP A 60 -9.41 2.89 -0.66
C TRP A 60 -10.92 2.94 -0.85
N ASN A 61 -11.39 3.03 -2.09
CA ASN A 61 -12.84 3.07 -2.38
C ASN A 61 -13.60 1.85 -1.84
N SER A 62 -12.94 0.69 -1.76
CA SER A 62 -13.51 -0.49 -1.11
C SER A 62 -13.83 -0.23 0.37
N ASN A 63 -12.95 0.46 1.08
CA ASN A 63 -13.07 0.70 2.51
C ASN A 63 -14.04 1.85 2.82
N LEU A 64 -14.21 2.78 1.88
CA LEU A 64 -15.09 3.95 1.99
C LEU A 64 -16.52 3.68 1.49
N LYS A 65 -16.81 2.47 1.02
CA LYS A 65 -18.08 2.13 0.37
C LYS A 65 -19.31 2.29 1.28
N SER A 66 -19.19 1.92 2.56
CA SER A 66 -20.24 2.07 3.55
C SER A 66 -19.64 2.20 4.96
N PRO A 67 -20.41 2.70 5.95
CA PRO A 67 -19.98 2.72 7.35
C PRO A 67 -19.58 1.34 7.88
N GLU A 68 -20.22 0.28 7.40
CA GLU A 68 -19.93 -1.11 7.77
C GLU A 68 -18.54 -1.52 7.28
N THR A 69 -18.23 -1.30 6.00
CA THR A 69 -16.90 -1.66 5.45
C THR A 69 -15.77 -0.82 6.07
N TRP A 70 -16.07 0.42 6.46
CA TRP A 70 -15.14 1.24 7.23
C TRP A 70 -14.90 0.68 8.63
N ALA A 71 -15.94 0.21 9.32
CA ALA A 71 -15.82 -0.44 10.62
C ALA A 71 -14.96 -1.72 10.53
N GLU A 72 -15.22 -2.59 9.56
CA GLU A 72 -14.43 -3.81 9.30
C GLU A 72 -12.95 -3.47 9.04
N THR A 73 -12.67 -2.39 8.30
CA THR A 73 -11.31 -1.91 8.05
C THR A 73 -10.62 -1.47 9.35
N CYS A 74 -11.35 -0.83 10.26
CA CYS A 74 -10.85 -0.42 11.57
C CYS A 74 -10.60 -1.60 12.52
N GLU A 75 -11.34 -2.70 12.38
CA GLU A 75 -11.09 -3.95 13.12
C GLU A 75 -9.82 -4.65 12.62
N SER A 76 -9.62 -4.72 11.31
CA SER A 76 -8.44 -5.38 10.71
C SER A 76 -7.16 -4.56 10.89
N CYS A 77 -7.24 -3.23 10.76
CA CYS A 77 -6.09 -2.34 10.83
C CYS A 77 -6.22 -1.39 12.03
N PRO A 78 -5.48 -1.62 13.14
CA PRO A 78 -5.67 -0.88 14.40
C PRO A 78 -5.31 0.61 14.32
N GLY A 79 -4.64 1.03 13.24
CA GLY A 79 -4.36 2.44 12.94
C GLY A 79 -5.48 3.14 12.16
N SER A 80 -6.40 2.41 11.53
CA SER A 80 -7.54 3.01 10.85
C SER A 80 -8.56 3.52 11.87
N GLY A 81 -9.15 4.69 11.61
CA GLY A 81 -10.01 5.37 12.58
C GLY A 81 -9.28 6.02 13.76
N LYS A 82 -7.93 5.99 13.78
CA LYS A 82 -7.11 6.62 14.82
C LYS A 82 -6.08 7.58 14.20
N GLY A 83 -5.62 8.55 15.00
CA GLY A 83 -4.55 9.46 14.61
C GLY A 83 -5.05 10.73 13.94
N LYS A 84 -4.41 11.12 12.83
CA LYS A 84 -4.64 12.41 12.17
C LYS A 84 -6.09 12.51 11.67
N LEU A 85 -6.74 13.63 12.00
CA LEU A 85 -8.02 14.00 11.40
C LEU A 85 -7.80 14.49 9.97
N TYR A 86 -8.51 13.90 9.02
CA TYR A 86 -8.52 14.30 7.61
C TYR A 86 -9.86 14.95 7.28
N GLN A 87 -9.80 16.04 6.51
CA GLN A 87 -11.00 16.64 5.92
C GLN A 87 -11.49 15.81 4.73
N LEU A 88 -12.77 15.96 4.37
CA LEU A 88 -13.40 15.20 3.30
C LEU A 88 -12.62 15.30 1.99
N GLU A 89 -12.16 16.51 1.64
CA GLU A 89 -11.42 16.77 0.41
C GLU A 89 -10.12 15.96 0.37
N GLN A 90 -9.41 15.88 1.50
CA GLN A 90 -8.16 15.12 1.61
C GLN A 90 -8.39 13.61 1.47
N ILE A 91 -9.50 13.11 1.98
CA ILE A 91 -9.89 11.70 1.82
C ILE A 91 -10.18 11.42 0.34
N GLN A 92 -10.91 12.30 -0.32
CA GLN A 92 -11.25 12.16 -1.73
C GLN A 92 -9.99 12.18 -2.62
N GLU A 93 -9.05 13.09 -2.37
CA GLU A 93 -7.77 13.15 -3.09
C GLU A 93 -6.99 11.82 -3.00
N GLN A 94 -6.96 11.19 -1.82
CA GLN A 94 -6.29 9.90 -1.62
C GLN A 94 -7.03 8.76 -2.33
N ALA A 95 -8.37 8.76 -2.27
CA ALA A 95 -9.20 7.75 -2.93
C ALA A 95 -9.07 7.82 -4.45
N ASP A 96 -8.99 9.03 -5.02
CA ASP A 96 -8.84 9.26 -6.46
C ASP A 96 -7.49 8.77 -6.97
N VAL A 97 -6.43 8.99 -6.18
CA VAL A 97 -5.10 8.48 -6.49
C VAL A 97 -5.16 6.97 -6.73
N PHE A 98 -5.89 6.20 -5.91
CA PHE A 98 -5.99 4.74 -6.07
C PHE A 98 -6.61 4.30 -7.42
N ASN A 99 -7.51 5.09 -8.01
CA ASN A 99 -8.30 4.73 -9.20
C ASN A 99 -7.59 4.94 -10.55
N VAL A 100 -6.49 5.71 -10.58
CA VAL A 100 -5.74 6.02 -11.82
C VAL A 100 -5.00 4.81 -12.38
#